data_AF-A0A930R9A1-F1
#
_entry.id   AF-A0A930R9A1-F1
#
_cell.length_a   1.000
_cell.length_b   1.000
_cell.length_c   1.000
_cell.angle_alpha   90.00
_cell.angle_beta   90.00
_cell.angle_gamma   90.00
#
_symmetry.space_group_name_H-M   'P 1'
#
loop_
_entity.id
_entity.type
_entity.pdbx_description
1 polymer ?
#
loop_
_entity_poly.entity_id
_entity_poly.type
_entity_poly.pdbx_seq_one_letter_code
_entity_poly.pdbx_strand_id
1 'polypeptide(L)'
;MYGTIQLSEVIFGMHINSLSNSKNSLVSVNKPSLQKTSKSAVLDLYKEQFEELYQLVVNYNALLEKDIAQLEETGQELKQTDKGLGHVLSGLTRLGGR
;
A
#
# COMPACT_ATOMS: atom_id res chain seq x y z
N MET A 1 18.83 25.72 12.42
CA MET A 1 17.54 25.33 11.80
C MET A 1 17.35 23.86 12.14
N TYR A 2 16.46 23.51 13.08
CA TYR A 2 16.16 22.11 13.36
C TYR A 2 15.34 21.57 12.16
N GLY A 3 15.87 20.56 11.48
CA GLY A 3 15.26 20.01 10.27
C GLY A 3 13.99 19.24 10.62
N THR A 4 12.84 19.86 10.40
CA THR A 4 11.55 19.17 10.37
C THR A 4 11.49 18.33 9.09
N ILE A 5 11.09 17.06 9.22
CA ILE A 5 10.74 16.26 8.05
C ILE A 5 9.35 16.72 7.66
N GLN A 6 9.29 17.72 6.78
CA GLN A 6 8.01 18.22 6.25
C GLN A 6 7.46 17.20 5.27
N LEU A 7 6.80 16.16 5.79
CA LEU A 7 6.00 15.27 4.99
C LEU A 7 4.83 16.08 4.44
N SER A 8 4.85 16.39 3.14
CA SER A 8 3.74 17.08 2.49
C SER A 8 2.53 16.17 2.49
N GLU A 9 1.52 16.50 3.30
CA GLU A 9 0.29 15.72 3.47
C GLU A 9 -0.40 15.44 2.14
N VAL A 10 -0.40 16.42 1.25
CA VAL A 10 -1.00 16.31 -0.09
C VAL A 10 -0.23 15.31 -0.96
N ILE A 11 1.11 15.39 -0.96
CA ILE A 11 1.95 14.50 -1.77
C ILE A 11 1.93 13.08 -1.22
N PHE A 12 2.01 12.93 0.10
CA PHE A 12 1.93 11.63 0.76
C PHE A 12 0.58 10.94 0.52
N GLY A 13 -0.53 11.64 0.74
CA GLY A 13 -1.86 11.09 0.45
C GLY A 13 -2.06 10.76 -1.03
N MET A 14 -1.50 11.57 -1.95
CA MET A 14 -1.52 11.27 -3.38
C MET A 14 -0.76 9.96 -3.71
N HIS A 15 0.39 9.72 -3.07
CA HIS A 15 1.14 8.48 -3.25
C HIS A 15 0.39 7.26 -2.69
N ILE A 16 -0.21 7.35 -1.51
CA ILE A 16 -1.05 6.27 -0.96
C ILE A 16 -2.22 5.95 -1.89
N ASN A 17 -2.89 6.98 -2.43
CA ASN A 17 -3.98 6.79 -3.41
C ASN A 17 -3.48 6.12 -4.70
N SER A 18 -2.31 6.50 -5.20
CA SER A 18 -1.70 5.88 -6.39
C SER A 18 -1.36 4.40 -6.16
N LEU A 19 -0.84 4.05 -4.97
CA LEU A 19 -0.58 2.67 -4.59
C LEU A 19 -1.87 1.86 -4.51
N SER A 20 -2.91 2.40 -3.87
CA SER A 20 -4.23 1.76 -3.78
C SER A 20 -4.85 1.51 -5.15
N ASN A 21 -4.75 2.47 -6.07
CA ASN A 21 -5.23 2.30 -7.45
C ASN A 21 -4.43 1.21 -8.20
N SER A 22 -3.11 1.18 -8.02
CA SER A 22 -2.26 0.15 -8.61
C SER A 22 -2.61 -1.24 -8.09
N LYS A 23 -2.85 -1.39 -6.77
CA LYS A 23 -3.37 -2.61 -6.16
C LYS A 23 -4.70 -3.05 -6.79
N ASN A 24 -5.65 -2.13 -6.91
CA ASN A 24 -6.98 -2.43 -7.44
C ASN A 24 -6.96 -2.97 -8.89
N SER A 25 -5.89 -2.69 -9.65
CA SER A 25 -5.66 -3.25 -10.99
C SER A 25 -5.48 -4.78 -10.97
N LEU A 26 -5.05 -5.34 -9.84
CA LEU A 26 -4.87 -6.78 -9.63
C LEU A 26 -6.16 -7.48 -9.18
N VAL A 27 -7.09 -6.74 -8.57
CA VAL A 27 -8.40 -7.28 -8.11
C VAL A 27 -9.30 -7.64 -9.30
N SER A 28 -9.12 -6.99 -10.44
CA SER A 28 -9.83 -7.30 -11.69
C SER A 28 -9.44 -8.64 -12.34
N VAL A 29 -8.46 -9.37 -11.80
CA VAL A 29 -8.12 -10.71 -12.28
C VAL A 29 -9.20 -11.69 -11.82
N ASN A 30 -10.09 -12.07 -12.74
CA ASN A 30 -11.13 -13.05 -12.48
C ASN A 30 -10.56 -14.47 -12.41
N LYS A 31 -11.20 -15.33 -11.59
CA LYS A 31 -10.88 -16.75 -11.56
C LYS A 31 -11.06 -17.35 -12.97
N PRO A 32 -10.04 -18.03 -13.52
CA PRO A 32 -10.14 -18.62 -14.85
C PRO A 32 -11.19 -19.73 -14.89
N SER A 33 -12.20 -19.57 -15.74
CA SER A 33 -13.22 -20.59 -16.01
C SER A 33 -12.87 -21.33 -17.30
N LEU A 34 -12.04 -22.36 -17.18
CA LEU A 34 -11.64 -23.20 -18.31
C LEU A 34 -12.60 -24.40 -18.41
N GLN A 35 -13.54 -24.33 -19.35
CA GLN A 35 -14.37 -25.48 -19.74
C GLN A 35 -13.63 -26.32 -20.78
N LYS A 36 -13.52 -27.63 -20.53
CA LYS A 36 -12.87 -28.57 -21.44
C LYS A 36 -13.91 -29.42 -22.16
N THR A 37 -13.73 -29.57 -23.47
CA THR A 37 -14.52 -30.48 -24.32
C THR A 37 -13.78 -31.79 -24.61
N SER A 38 -12.50 -31.90 -24.24
CA SER A 38 -11.63 -33.05 -24.51
C SER A 38 -10.81 -33.46 -23.29
N LYS A 39 -10.51 -34.77 -23.14
CA LYS A 39 -9.58 -35.28 -22.12
C LYS A 39 -8.14 -35.17 -22.62
N SER A 40 -7.32 -34.38 -21.95
CA SER A 40 -5.89 -34.22 -22.24
C SER A 40 -5.14 -33.85 -20.96
N ALA A 41 -4.12 -34.63 -20.62
CA ALA A 41 -3.28 -34.41 -19.44
C ALA A 41 -2.56 -33.04 -19.47
N VAL A 42 -2.21 -32.57 -20.67
CA VAL A 42 -1.58 -31.24 -20.83
C VAL A 42 -2.57 -30.13 -20.49
N LEU A 43 -3.83 -30.26 -20.91
CA LEU A 43 -4.87 -29.28 -20.57
C LEU A 43 -5.20 -29.32 -19.07
N ASP A 44 -5.10 -30.49 -18.44
CA ASP A 44 -5.22 -30.67 -16.98
C ASP A 44 -4.14 -29.89 -16.23
N LEU A 45 -2.88 -30.04 -16.63
CA LEU A 45 -1.76 -29.28 -16.08
C LEU A 45 -1.95 -27.76 -16.26
N TYR A 46 -2.36 -27.30 -17.46
CA TYR A 46 -2.61 -25.87 -17.68
C TYR A 46 -3.68 -25.31 -16.74
N LYS A 47 -4.77 -26.05 -16.54
CA LYS A 47 -5.85 -25.61 -15.63
C LYS A 47 -5.35 -25.47 -14.19
N GLU A 48 -4.54 -26.41 -13.73
CA GLU A 48 -3.93 -26.38 -12.40
C GLU A 48 -3.00 -25.17 -12.26
N GLN A 49 -2.11 -24.94 -13.23
CA GLN A 49 -1.20 -23.78 -13.24
C GLN A 49 -1.95 -22.44 -13.26
N PHE A 50 -3.05 -22.33 -14.00
CA PHE A 50 -3.88 -21.13 -14.02
C PHE A 50 -4.58 -20.88 -12.68
N GLU A 51 -5.01 -21.94 -11.98
CA GLU A 51 -5.57 -21.83 -10.64
C GLU A 51 -4.50 -21.41 -9.62
N GLU A 52 -3.31 -22.02 -9.67
CA GLU A 52 -2.18 -21.64 -8.81
C GLU A 52 -1.77 -20.18 -9.01
N LEU A 53 -1.67 -19.74 -10.27
CA LEU A 53 -1.35 -18.36 -10.59
C LEU A 53 -2.43 -17.40 -10.09
N TYR A 54 -3.71 -17.76 -10.23
CA TYR A 54 -4.82 -16.98 -9.69
C TYR A 54 -4.70 -16.84 -8.17
N GLN A 55 -4.46 -17.94 -7.44
CA GLN A 55 -4.26 -17.89 -5.98
C GLN A 55 -3.05 -17.04 -5.59
N LEU A 56 -1.95 -17.12 -6.36
CA LEU A 56 -0.78 -16.29 -6.12
C LEU A 56 -1.09 -14.79 -6.27
N VAL A 57 -1.83 -14.40 -7.31
CA VAL A 57 -2.25 -13.00 -7.52
C VAL A 57 -3.18 -12.53 -6.40
N VAL A 58 -4.14 -13.36 -5.96
CA VAL A 58 -5.03 -13.05 -4.83
C VAL A 58 -4.24 -12.84 -3.54
N ASN A 59 -3.31 -13.74 -3.23
CA ASN A 59 -2.48 -13.65 -2.03
C ASN A 59 -1.58 -12.42 -2.07
N TYR A 60 -0.98 -12.12 -3.21
CA TYR A 60 -0.14 -10.94 -3.39
C TYR A 60 -0.94 -9.64 -3.24
N ASN A 61 -2.17 -9.60 -3.77
CA ASN A 61 -3.06 -8.45 -3.61
C ASN A 61 -3.42 -8.19 -2.13
N ALA A 62 -3.65 -9.24 -1.34
CA ALA A 62 -3.88 -9.13 0.10
C ALA A 62 -2.64 -8.64 0.86
N LEU A 63 -1.44 -9.05 0.43
CA LEU A 63 -0.19 -8.55 1.01
C LEU A 63 -0.01 -7.05 0.73
N LEU A 64 -0.23 -6.62 -0.52
CA LEU A 64 -0.16 -5.20 -0.89
C LEU A 64 -1.16 -4.34 -0.12
N GLU A 65 -2.37 -4.85 0.14
CA GLU A 65 -3.35 -4.16 0.98
C GLU A 65 -2.83 -3.89 2.39
N LYS A 66 -2.22 -4.90 3.00
CA LYS A 66 -1.63 -4.78 4.33
C LYS A 66 -0.47 -3.77 4.34
N ASP A 67 0.42 -3.84 3.35
CA ASP A 67 1.58 -2.96 3.27
C ASP A 67 1.16 -1.50 3.05
N ILE A 68 0.17 -1.25 2.20
CA ILE A 68 -0.37 0.11 1.97
C ILE A 68 -0.99 0.67 3.26
N ALA A 69 -1.77 -0.14 3.99
CA ALA A 69 -2.35 0.29 5.27
C ALA A 69 -1.27 0.64 6.30
N GLN A 70 -0.22 -0.18 6.40
CA GLN A 70 0.90 0.08 7.30
C GLN A 70 1.68 1.34 6.91
N LEU A 71 1.88 1.59 5.60
CA LEU A 71 2.49 2.81 5.10
C LEU A 71 1.65 4.04 5.47
N GLU A 72 0.34 3.98 5.29
CA GLU A 72 -0.59 5.05 5.66
C GLU A 72 -0.53 5.36 7.16
N GLU A 73 -0.61 4.33 8.02
CA GLU A 73 -0.50 4.46 9.47
C GLU A 73 0.82 5.11 9.89
N THR A 74 1.94 4.58 9.40
CA THR A 74 3.29 5.11 9.69
C THR A 74 3.41 6.58 9.25
N GLY A 75 2.84 6.94 8.10
CA GLY A 75 2.85 8.32 7.62
C GLY A 75 2.03 9.27 8.50
N GLN A 76 0.90 8.80 9.05
CA GLN A 76 0.12 9.59 10.00
C GLN A 76 0.88 9.79 11.33
N GLU A 77 1.57 8.75 11.83
CA GLU A 77 2.40 8.85 13.03
C GLU A 77 3.55 9.84 12.86
N LEU A 78 4.25 9.79 11.71
CA LEU A 78 5.31 10.74 11.38
C LEU A 78 4.79 12.18 11.34
N LYS A 79 3.63 12.39 10.72
CA LYS A 79 2.96 13.70 10.68
C LYS A 79 2.62 14.22 12.08
N GLN A 80 2.08 13.37 12.95
CA GLN A 80 1.74 13.75 14.33
C GLN A 80 3.00 14.11 15.12
N THR A 81 4.06 13.33 14.95
CA THR A 81 5.35 13.56 15.60
C THR A 81 5.99 14.88 15.15
N ASP A 82 6.00 15.16 13.84
CA ASP A 82 6.55 16.42 13.30
C ASP A 82 5.75 17.64 13.79
N LYS A 83 4.41 17.55 13.84
CA LYS A 83 3.56 18.59 14.45
C LYS A 83 3.86 18.81 15.93
N GLY A 84 4.02 17.73 16.70
CA GLY A 84 4.37 17.79 18.11
C GLY A 84 5.72 18.46 18.34
N LEU A 85 6.75 18.05 17.59
CA LEU A 85 8.08 18.65 17.64
C LEU A 85 8.06 20.13 17.24
N GLY A 86 7.36 20.48 16.16
CA GLY A 86 7.18 21.87 15.73
C GLY A 86 6.51 22.73 16.81
N HIS A 87 5.50 22.19 17.50
CA HIS A 87 4.85 22.90 18.60
C HIS A 87 5.77 23.10 19.81
N VAL A 88 6.52 22.06 20.21
CA VAL A 88 7.48 22.14 21.33
C VAL A 88 8.61 23.13 21.02
N LEU A 89 9.20 23.07 19.83
CA LEU A 89 10.28 23.96 19.41
C LEU A 89 9.83 25.43 19.30
N SER A 90 8.60 25.67 18.80
CA SER A 90 8.02 27.02 18.78
C SER A 90 7.66 27.54 20.18
N GLY A 91 7.29 26.65 21.11
CA GLY A 91 7.12 26.99 22.53
C GLY A 91 8.43 27.36 23.22
N LEU A 92 9.49 26.59 22.97
CA LEU A 92 10.83 26.83 23.55
C LEU A 92 11.47 28.13 23.04
N THR A 93 11.33 28.46 21.75
CA THR A 93 11.81 29.73 21.20
C THR A 93 11.06 30.95 21.75
N ARG A 94 9.78 30.81 22.11
CA ARG A 94 9.02 31.86 22.83
C ARG A 94 9.45 32.05 24.28
N LEU A 95 9.95 31.01 24.94
CA LEU A 95 10.38 31.05 26.35
C LEU A 95 11.87 31.44 26.52
N GLY A 96 12.72 31.15 25.54
CA GLY A 96 14.15 31.50 25.54
C GLY A 96 14.50 32.83 24.87
N GLY A 97 13.51 33.59 24.40
CA GLY A 97 13.69 34.89 23.75
C GLY A 97 13.62 36.07 24.71
N ARG A 98 14.52 36.14 25.71
CA ARG A 98 14.96 37.35 26.40
C ARG A 98 16.41 37.20 26.84
#